data_AF-A0AAD9PAK7-F1
#
_entry.id   AF-A0AAD9PAK7-F1
#
_cell.length_a   1.000
_cell.length_b   1.000
_cell.length_c   1.000
_cell.angle_alpha   90.00
_cell.angle_beta   90.00
_cell.angle_gamma   90.00
#
_symmetry.space_group_name_H-M   'P 1'
#
loop_
_entity.id
_entity.type
_entity.pdbx_description
1 polymer ?
#
loop_
_entity_poly.entity_id
_entity_poly.type
_entity_poly.pdbx_seq_one_letter_code
_entity_poly.pdbx_strand_id
1 'polypeptide(L)'
;MYVCMYVCMYVCMYVCMYVCMYVCMYVCMYVCMYVCMYVCMYVCILYVCMYVCMYVCMYVCMYVCMYVCMYVCMYVCMYVCMYVCMYTHVIHAYVHTHIPWHLFCGGTSVISSKTKYKS
;
A
#
# COMPACT_ATOMS: atom_id res chain seq x y z
N MET A 1 -26.25 -25.76 75.39
CA MET A 1 -26.62 -24.62 74.52
C MET A 1 -25.44 -23.71 74.18
N TYR A 2 -24.63 -23.27 75.16
CA TYR A 2 -23.46 -22.41 74.90
C TYR A 2 -22.43 -23.01 73.92
N VAL A 3 -22.11 -24.30 74.06
CA VAL A 3 -21.16 -24.99 73.15
C VAL A 3 -21.67 -25.01 71.71
N CYS A 4 -22.96 -25.29 71.50
CA CYS A 4 -23.57 -25.28 70.16
C CYS A 4 -23.50 -23.89 69.53
N MET A 5 -23.82 -22.83 70.29
CA MET A 5 -23.74 -21.44 69.79
C MET A 5 -22.30 -21.07 69.42
N TYR A 6 -21.32 -21.47 70.23
CA TYR A 6 -19.92 -21.16 69.98
C TYR A 6 -19.39 -21.87 68.72
N VAL A 7 -19.71 -23.15 68.56
CA VAL A 7 -19.32 -23.94 67.37
C VAL A 7 -19.99 -23.39 66.12
N CYS A 8 -21.29 -23.07 66.17
CA CYS A 8 -21.99 -22.47 65.05
C CYS A 8 -21.36 -21.14 64.63
N MET A 9 -21.07 -20.24 65.59
CA MET A 9 -20.45 -18.94 65.29
C MET A 9 -19.05 -19.11 64.69
N TYR A 10 -18.24 -20.03 65.22
CA TYR A 10 -16.88 -20.27 64.74
C TYR A 10 -16.89 -20.85 63.32
N VAL A 11 -17.73 -21.85 63.06
CA VAL A 11 -17.87 -22.47 61.73
C VAL A 11 -18.39 -21.46 60.72
N CYS A 12 -19.43 -20.70 61.06
CA CYS A 12 -19.98 -19.66 60.17
C CYS A 12 -18.91 -18.62 59.83
N MET A 13 -18.18 -18.10 60.82
CA MET A 13 -17.12 -17.10 60.58
C MET A 13 -16.00 -17.68 59.71
N TYR A 14 -15.57 -18.91 59.99
CA TYR A 14 -14.47 -19.53 59.25
C TYR A 14 -14.86 -19.81 57.80
N VAL A 15 -16.05 -20.38 57.57
CA VAL A 15 -16.57 -20.68 56.23
C VAL A 15 -16.81 -19.40 55.45
N CYS A 16 -17.43 -18.38 56.05
CA CYS A 16 -17.65 -17.10 55.39
C CYS A 16 -16.32 -16.46 54.98
N MET A 17 -15.34 -16.40 55.90
CA MET A 17 -14.04 -15.80 55.60
C MET A 17 -13.29 -16.57 54.51
N TYR A 18 -13.28 -17.90 54.56
CA TYR A 18 -12.60 -18.72 53.55
C TYR A 18 -13.27 -18.59 52.19
N VAL A 19 -14.58 -18.73 52.12
CA VAL A 19 -15.34 -18.65 50.86
C VAL A 19 -15.21 -17.25 50.26
N CYS A 20 -15.37 -16.19 51.06
CA CYS A 20 -15.19 -14.82 50.57
C CYS A 20 -13.78 -14.60 50.04
N MET A 21 -12.74 -14.97 50.79
CA MET A 21 -11.36 -14.78 50.35
C MET A 21 -11.04 -15.58 49.09
N TYR A 22 -11.46 -16.84 49.03
CA TYR A 22 -11.18 -17.70 47.88
C TYR A 22 -11.93 -17.23 46.65
N VAL A 23 -13.23 -16.95 46.76
CA VAL A 23 -14.05 -16.50 45.63
C VAL A 23 -13.59 -15.13 45.15
N CYS A 24 -13.33 -14.18 46.03
CA CYS A 24 -12.84 -12.87 45.64
C CYS A 24 -11.48 -12.98 44.94
N MET A 25 -10.52 -13.72 45.50
CA MET A 25 -9.20 -13.87 44.89
C MET A 25 -9.27 -14.59 43.54
N TYR A 26 -10.04 -15.67 43.44
CA TYR A 26 -10.15 -16.43 42.20
C TYR A 26 -10.88 -15.62 41.12
N VAL A 27 -12.04 -15.03 41.44
CA VAL A 27 -12.82 -14.24 40.48
C VAL A 27 -12.04 -13.01 40.05
N CYS A 28 -11.43 -12.27 40.97
CA CYS A 28 -10.63 -11.10 40.62
C CYS A 28 -9.44 -11.48 39.74
N MET A 29 -8.66 -12.51 40.10
CA MET A 29 -7.50 -12.93 39.31
C MET A 29 -7.92 -13.44 37.94
N TYR A 30 -8.96 -14.27 37.87
CA TYR A 30 -9.41 -14.84 36.60
C TYR A 30 -10.00 -13.77 35.70
N VAL A 31 -10.90 -12.92 36.20
CA VAL A 31 -11.54 -11.85 35.42
C VAL A 31 -10.49 -10.83 34.98
N CYS A 32 -9.60 -10.39 35.87
CA CYS A 32 -8.55 -9.44 35.49
C CYS A 32 -7.61 -10.03 34.43
N MET A 33 -7.14 -11.28 34.61
CA MET A 33 -6.23 -11.90 33.65
C MET A 33 -6.92 -12.15 32.31
N TYR A 34 -8.15 -12.66 32.32
CA TYR A 34 -8.87 -12.93 31.07
C TYR A 34 -9.21 -11.63 30.35
N VAL A 35 -9.80 -10.65 31.04
CA VAL A 35 -10.19 -9.37 30.43
C VAL A 35 -8.96 -8.62 29.94
N CYS A 36 -7.89 -8.52 30.73
CA CYS A 36 -6.67 -7.87 30.27
C CYS A 36 -6.05 -8.59 29.07
N MET A 37 -5.92 -9.91 29.09
CA MET A 37 -5.35 -10.66 27.97
C MET A 37 -6.22 -10.56 26.72
N TYR A 38 -7.54 -10.70 26.86
CA TYR A 38 -8.44 -10.64 25.72
C TYR A 38 -8.49 -9.25 25.12
N VAL A 39 -8.66 -8.21 25.95
CA VAL A 39 -8.72 -6.81 25.49
C VAL A 39 -7.37 -6.40 24.89
N CYS A 40 -6.24 -6.68 25.56
CA CYS A 40 -4.93 -6.32 25.02
C CYS A 40 -4.62 -7.06 23.72
N MET A 41 -4.89 -8.38 23.63
CA MET A 41 -4.58 -9.13 22.42
C MET A 41 -5.54 -8.79 21.27
N TYR A 42 -6.84 -8.79 21.51
CA TYR A 42 -7.81 -8.52 20.43
C TYR A 42 -7.82 -7.06 20.01
N VAL A 43 -7.87 -6.12 20.95
CA VAL A 43 -7.99 -4.70 20.60
C VAL A 43 -6.67 -4.16 20.09
N CYS A 44 -5.56 -4.41 20.78
CA CYS A 44 -4.29 -3.81 20.40
C CYS A 44 -3.70 -4.47 19.14
N ILE A 45 -3.70 -5.80 19.04
CA ILE A 45 -3.00 -6.48 17.94
C ILE A 45 -3.88 -6.62 16.70
N LEU A 46 -5.10 -7.15 16.85
CA LEU A 46 -5.96 -7.39 15.68
C LEU A 46 -6.56 -6.10 15.15
N TYR A 47 -6.99 -5.19 16.03
CA TYR A 47 -7.66 -3.97 15.55
C TYR A 47 -6.66 -2.87 15.21
N VAL A 48 -5.78 -2.49 16.12
CA VAL A 48 -4.87 -1.37 15.85
C VAL A 48 -3.78 -1.79 14.87
N CYS A 49 -3.02 -2.85 15.15
CA CYS A 49 -1.91 -3.20 14.27
C CYS A 49 -2.38 -3.68 12.89
N MET A 50 -3.31 -4.64 12.80
CA MET A 50 -3.69 -5.13 11.47
C MET A 50 -4.52 -4.12 10.69
N TYR A 51 -5.51 -3.48 11.31
CA TYR A 51 -6.37 -2.55 10.57
C TYR A 51 -5.61 -1.28 10.19
N VAL A 52 -4.90 -0.64 11.13
CA VAL A 52 -4.17 0.60 10.81
C VAL A 52 -3.01 0.31 9.88
N CYS A 53 -2.20 -0.71 10.11
CA CYS A 53 -1.08 -0.99 9.20
C CYS A 53 -1.59 -1.41 7.81
N MET A 54 -2.57 -2.32 7.70
CA MET A 54 -3.05 -2.74 6.39
C MET A 54 -3.76 -1.60 5.65
N TYR A 55 -4.60 -0.82 6.34
CA TYR A 55 -5.33 0.26 5.71
C TYR A 55 -4.41 1.41 5.31
N VAL A 56 -3.52 1.84 6.21
CA VAL A 56 -2.55 2.90 5.90
C VAL A 56 -1.57 2.44 4.83
N CYS A 57 -1.00 1.24 4.93
CA CYS A 57 -0.07 0.75 3.90
C CYS A 57 -0.77 0.59 2.55
N MET A 58 -1.96 -0.02 2.48
CA MET A 58 -2.66 -0.18 1.20
C MET A 58 -3.08 1.16 0.61
N TYR A 59 -3.61 2.07 1.43
CA TYR A 59 -4.08 3.37 0.95
C TYR A 59 -2.91 4.26 0.53
N VAL A 60 -1.86 4.34 1.34
CA VAL A 60 -0.66 5.14 1.01
C VAL A 60 0.05 4.55 -0.21
N CYS A 61 0.26 3.23 -0.27
CA CYS A 61 0.91 2.61 -1.43
C CYS A 61 0.07 2.80 -2.69
N MET A 62 -1.25 2.53 -2.67
CA MET A 62 -2.10 2.72 -3.84
C MET A 62 -2.16 4.18 -4.28
N TYR A 63 -2.32 5.11 -3.34
CA TYR A 63 -2.44 6.52 -3.68
C TYR A 63 -1.11 7.09 -4.19
N VAL A 64 0.01 6.81 -3.51
CA VAL A 64 1.33 7.27 -3.93
C VAL A 64 1.72 6.61 -5.26
N CYS A 65 1.57 5.30 -5.41
CA CYS A 65 1.91 4.63 -6.67
C CYS A 65 1.03 5.14 -7.83
N MET A 66 -0.29 5.23 -7.66
CA MET A 66 -1.17 5.71 -8.73
C MET A 66 -0.88 7.17 -9.08
N TYR A 67 -0.73 8.04 -8.07
CA TYR A 67 -0.52 9.47 -8.32
C TYR A 67 0.86 9.73 -8.92
N VAL A 68 1.92 9.13 -8.38
CA VAL A 68 3.28 9.28 -8.90
C VAL A 68 3.39 8.66 -10.29
N CYS A 69 2.89 7.44 -10.52
CA CYS A 69 2.95 6.82 -11.84
C CYS A 69 2.16 7.62 -12.86
N MET A 70 0.93 8.05 -12.57
CA MET A 70 0.13 8.83 -13.51
C MET A 70 0.77 10.19 -13.80
N TYR A 71 1.26 10.89 -12.78
CA TYR A 71 1.84 12.21 -12.96
C TYR A 71 3.17 12.14 -13.71
N VAL A 72 4.06 11.22 -13.32
CA VAL A 72 5.36 11.04 -13.99
C VAL A 72 5.16 10.54 -15.41
N CYS A 73 4.31 9.53 -15.65
CA CYS A 73 4.05 9.05 -17.01
C CYS A 73 3.46 10.16 -17.89
N MET A 74 2.44 10.88 -17.43
CA MET A 74 1.83 11.95 -18.23
C MET A 74 2.82 13.07 -18.51
N TYR A 75 3.60 13.51 -17.50
CA TYR A 75 4.55 14.59 -17.67
C TYR A 75 5.71 14.21 -18.59
N VAL A 76 6.30 13.02 -18.39
CA VAL A 76 7.38 12.51 -19.22
C VAL A 76 6.90 12.27 -20.65
N CYS A 77 5.74 11.62 -20.84
CA CYS A 77 5.18 11.41 -22.17
C CYS A 77 4.92 12.73 -22.90
N MET A 78 4.31 13.71 -22.25
CA MET A 78 4.04 15.02 -22.86
C MET A 78 5.36 15.73 -23.22
N TYR A 79 6.35 15.72 -22.34
CA TYR A 79 7.62 16.40 -22.59
C TYR A 79 8.41 15.75 -23.71
N VAL A 80 8.51 14.41 -23.70
CA VAL A 80 9.20 13.64 -24.74
C VAL A 80 8.50 13.81 -26.08
N CYS A 81 7.16 13.69 -26.13
CA CYS A 81 6.40 13.91 -27.37
C CYS A 81 6.61 15.31 -27.93
N MET A 82 6.53 16.35 -27.09
CA MET A 82 6.76 17.74 -27.53
C MET A 82 8.19 17.92 -28.06
N TYR A 83 9.20 17.39 -27.38
CA TYR A 83 10.59 17.52 -27.82
C TYR A 83 10.85 16.80 -29.15
N VAL A 84 10.35 15.57 -29.30
CA VAL A 84 10.49 14.79 -30.54
C VAL A 84 9.73 15.45 -31.70
N CYS A 85 8.51 15.95 -31.47
CA CYS A 85 7.73 16.67 -32.48
C CYS A 85 8.43 17.95 -32.93
N MET A 86 9.02 18.71 -32.00
CA MET A 86 9.76 19.94 -32.34
C MET A 86 11.02 19.64 -33.15
N TYR A 87 11.81 18.64 -32.73
CA TYR A 87 13.01 18.24 -33.47
C TYR A 87 12.69 17.71 -34.87
N THR A 88 11.68 16.85 -35.00
CA THR A 88 11.24 16.33 -36.30
C THR A 88 10.73 17.44 -37.22
N HIS A 89 9.97 18.41 -36.70
CA HIS A 89 9.56 19.58 -37.49
C HIS A 89 10.72 20.46 -37.90
N VAL A 90 11.70 20.70 -37.02
CA VAL A 90 12.89 21.48 -37.34
C VAL A 90 13.73 20.78 -38.40
N ILE A 91 13.92 19.46 -38.29
CA ILE A 91 14.63 18.66 -39.31
C ILE A 91 13.86 18.67 -40.62
N HIS A 92 12.54 18.50 -40.62
CA HIS A 92 11.72 18.54 -41.83
C HIS A 92 11.75 19.92 -42.50
N ALA A 93 11.64 21.00 -41.71
CA ALA A 93 11.77 22.37 -42.19
C ALA A 93 13.19 22.65 -42.72
N TYR A 94 14.22 22.14 -42.05
CA TYR A 94 15.61 22.26 -42.50
C TYR A 94 15.82 21.50 -43.81
N VAL A 95 15.36 20.25 -43.93
CA VAL A 95 15.41 19.45 -45.16
C VAL A 95 14.63 20.15 -46.29
N HIS A 96 13.43 20.66 -46.03
CA HIS A 96 12.62 21.36 -47.03
C HIS A 96 13.23 22.71 -47.46
N THR A 97 13.97 23.39 -46.58
CA THR A 97 14.60 24.68 -46.88
C THR A 97 16.01 24.54 -47.47
N HIS A 98 16.80 23.53 -47.05
CA HIS A 98 18.16 23.28 -47.53
C HIS A 98 18.27 22.30 -48.71
N ILE A 99 17.24 21.49 -48.98
CA ILE A 99 17.14 20.66 -50.19
C ILE A 99 16.00 21.23 -51.04
N PRO A 100 16.28 22.21 -51.91
CA PRO A 100 15.30 22.67 -52.87
C PRO A 100 14.93 21.52 -53.81
N TRP A 101 13.66 21.43 -54.20
CA TRP A 101 13.08 20.50 -55.19
C TRP A 101 13.86 20.39 -56.52
N HIS A 102 14.85 21.26 -56.75
CA HIS A 102 15.73 21.27 -57.89
C HIS A 102 16.78 20.12 -57.92
N LEU A 103 17.06 19.44 -56.79
CA LEU A 103 17.94 18.25 -56.78
C LEU A 103 17.18 16.93 -57.01
N PHE A 104 15.87 16.87 -56.77
CA PHE A 104 15.07 15.65 -56.94
C PHE A 104 14.64 15.39 -58.39
N CYS A 105 14.61 16.41 -59.25
CA CYS A 105 14.45 16.22 -60.71
C CYS A 105 15.70 15.65 -61.43
N GLY A 106 16.82 15.44 -60.73
CA GLY A 106 18.04 14.84 -61.30
C GLY A 106 18.26 13.35 -60.97
N GLY A 107 17.44 12.74 -60.11
CA GLY A 107 17.72 11.43 -59.51
C GLY A 107 16.98 10.22 -60.12
N THR A 108 15.93 10.43 -60.92
CA THR A 108 15.07 9.33 -61.41
C THR A 108 15.53 8.71 -62.75
N SER A 109 16.52 9.27 -63.45
CA SER A 109 17.00 8.74 -64.73
C SER A 109 18.21 7.81 -64.65
N VAL A 110 18.92 7.71 -63.50
CA VAL A 110 20.19 6.96 -63.43
C VAL A 110 20.10 5.62 -62.69
N ILE A 111 19.05 5.37 -61.90
CA ILE A 111 18.92 4.11 -61.13
C ILE A 111 18.10 3.04 -61.87
N SER A 112 17.25 3.42 -62.84
CA SER A 112 16.45 2.45 -63.63
C SER A 112 17.16 1.85 -64.87
N SER A 113 18.37 2.30 -65.22
CA SER A 113 19.11 1.79 -66.40
C SER A 113 20.28 0.85 -66.07
N LYS A 114 20.62 0.63 -64.79
CA LYS A 114 21.75 -0.22 -64.38
C LYS A 114 21.41 -1.58 -63.74
N THR A 115 20.14 -1.94 -63.62
CA THR A 115 19.72 -3.30 -63.21
C THR A 115 19.23 -4.19 -64.36
N LYS A 116 19.32 -3.74 -65.62
CA LYS A 116 18.94 -4.55 -66.82
C LYS A 116 20.11 -5.04 -67.69
N TYR A 117 21.36 -4.91 -67.23
CA TYR A 117 22.55 -5.50 -67.87
C TYR A 117 23.46 -6.15 -66.82
N LYS A 118 22.92 -7.09 -66.03
CA LYS A 118 23.73 -8.12 -65.36
C LYS A 118 22.88 -9.33 -64.94
N SER A 119 22.21 -9.96 -65.91
CA SER A 119 22.14 -11.41 -66.12
C SER A 119 21.27 -11.68 -67.35
#